data_AF-A0A6A4XMU2-F1
#
_entry.id   AF-A0A6A4XMU2-F1
#
_cell.length_a   1.000
_cell.length_b   1.000
_cell.length_c   1.000
_cell.angle_alpha   90.00
_cell.angle_beta   90.00
_cell.angle_gamma   90.00
#
_symmetry.space_group_name_H-M   'P 1'
#
loop_
_entity.id
_entity.type
_entity.pdbx_description
1 polymer ?
#
loop_
_entity_poly.entity_id
_entity_poly.type
_entity_poly.pdbx_seq_one_letter_code
_entity_poly.pdbx_strand_id
1 'polypeptide(L)'
;MGGKPTHVALREGSKWRRAAAVAGAIYIAATNACGIGYVVVLTPSMTNDFYWAAFNATGLQSFVVDAYNGLLPTATSGDVNLVSPTYASPKEYSGASTLTNVNVAYTRFIQNSQLTDLTVAIMGLRSTPSGHIVGTQTQYCWLDFNRTWSLAHTALRQQRCDNHAFYQTNGAMYLESLLRNLIWNDFMSTYGVKYIPGIVQPLSNQATGLAFLASLSNRTATTVAAEVAYWQSKGVTYYNLQWQNRLQLALVDTISVVNALGLTQQLTIKGQAKLVDRKSVYSSKMAYWGILYDLNLAQTLNGSLVRGTGHIFSRTPDPMIAGIGLSTPLNVPCSIISSTIGPLGSIDANYIAPTVHLKAFFWAFRSILAQTLAADAALSQAFLAIPTMSVHPTPPQWTVGNIKFYGGSPLCGQGTAQLFVQRSFGFDDACTAQVAYTVPFSPSSLLFAMIATASTTPQSTCALVAPPTEAALCTSVLNLLATTIPISVFASLELSQATAEASNLNLELIQLALNGSTQALL
;
A
#
# COMPACT_ATOMS: atom_id res chain seq x y z
N MET A 1 -94.64 8.92 67.80
CA MET A 1 -93.51 8.15 67.22
C MET A 1 -93.97 7.56 65.91
N GLY A 2 -93.25 7.82 64.81
CA GLY A 2 -93.61 7.35 63.47
C GLY A 2 -92.80 8.08 62.41
N GLY A 3 -91.51 7.77 62.33
CA GLY A 3 -90.60 8.33 61.33
C GLY A 3 -90.90 7.79 59.94
N LYS A 4 -90.92 8.67 58.93
CA LYS A 4 -90.98 8.31 57.51
C LYS A 4 -89.65 7.69 57.07
N PRO A 5 -89.65 6.63 56.24
CA PRO A 5 -88.42 6.11 55.64
C PRO A 5 -88.00 7.02 54.47
N THR A 6 -86.76 7.48 54.51
CA THR A 6 -86.08 8.17 53.40
C THR A 6 -85.61 7.13 52.39
N HIS A 7 -86.20 7.11 51.20
CA HIS A 7 -85.66 6.36 50.06
C HIS A 7 -84.45 7.10 49.48
N VAL A 8 -83.26 6.54 49.64
CA VAL A 8 -82.05 6.98 48.94
C VAL A 8 -82.06 6.40 47.52
N ALA A 9 -82.25 7.25 46.52
CA ALA A 9 -82.16 6.87 45.12
C ALA A 9 -80.68 6.69 44.70
N LEU A 10 -80.22 5.44 44.65
CA LEU A 10 -78.95 5.07 43.99
C LEU A 10 -79.16 4.97 42.49
N ARG A 11 -79.09 6.07 41.72
CA ARG A 11 -79.19 5.93 40.25
C ARG A 11 -78.56 7.04 39.41
N GLU A 12 -77.24 7.20 39.47
CA GLU A 12 -76.48 7.90 38.41
C GLU A 12 -75.03 7.40 38.19
N GLY A 13 -74.51 6.51 39.04
CA GLY A 13 -73.14 5.97 38.90
C GLY A 13 -72.95 4.83 37.88
N SER A 14 -74.02 4.19 37.38
CA SER A 14 -73.90 2.93 36.61
C SER A 14 -73.44 3.15 35.14
N LYS A 15 -74.00 4.14 34.44
CA LYS A 15 -73.65 4.42 33.04
C LYS A 15 -72.26 5.05 32.92
N TRP A 16 -71.92 5.95 33.85
CA TRP A 16 -70.58 6.54 33.94
C TRP A 16 -69.51 5.50 34.25
N ARG A 17 -69.76 4.57 35.19
CA ARG A 17 -68.85 3.46 35.47
C ARG A 17 -68.65 2.53 34.27
N ARG A 18 -69.71 2.26 33.50
CA ARG A 18 -69.61 1.45 32.26
C ARG A 18 -68.84 2.17 31.15
N ALA A 19 -69.12 3.45 30.93
CA ALA A 19 -68.40 4.27 29.95
C ALA A 19 -66.91 4.40 30.32
N ALA A 20 -66.60 4.63 31.60
CA ALA A 20 -65.23 4.66 32.10
C ALA A 20 -64.52 3.30 31.94
N ALA A 21 -65.21 2.18 32.18
CA ALA A 21 -64.66 0.84 31.97
C ALA A 21 -64.35 0.55 30.50
N VAL A 22 -65.25 0.95 29.58
CA VAL A 22 -65.03 0.81 28.13
C VAL A 22 -63.89 1.70 27.66
N ALA A 23 -63.84 2.97 28.09
CA ALA A 23 -62.74 3.87 27.77
C ALA A 23 -61.40 3.34 28.30
N GLY A 24 -61.37 2.77 29.51
CA GLY A 24 -60.20 2.10 30.07
C GLY A 24 -59.76 0.88 29.26
N ALA A 25 -60.70 0.04 28.82
CA ALA A 25 -60.40 -1.10 27.95
C ALA A 25 -59.84 -0.68 26.58
N ILE A 26 -60.43 0.34 25.95
CA ILE A 26 -59.95 0.93 24.69
C ILE A 26 -58.56 1.51 24.88
N TYR A 27 -58.33 2.25 25.97
CA TYR A 27 -57.02 2.81 26.30
C TYR A 27 -55.97 1.70 26.45
N ILE A 28 -56.27 0.62 27.19
CA ILE A 28 -55.37 -0.53 27.34
C ILE A 28 -55.10 -1.19 25.99
N ALA A 29 -56.12 -1.45 25.18
CA ALA A 29 -55.94 -2.07 23.87
C ALA A 29 -55.10 -1.17 22.93
N ALA A 30 -55.38 0.13 22.88
CA ALA A 30 -54.65 1.08 22.07
C ALA A 30 -53.19 1.22 22.51
N THR A 31 -52.94 1.35 23.83
CA THR A 31 -51.57 1.43 24.37
C THR A 31 -50.77 0.15 24.13
N ASN A 32 -51.38 -1.04 24.26
CA ASN A 32 -50.74 -2.30 23.89
C ASN A 32 -50.45 -2.38 22.39
N ALA A 33 -51.40 -1.98 21.53
CA ALA A 33 -51.19 -1.95 20.08
C ALA A 33 -50.06 -0.98 19.70
N CYS A 34 -50.00 0.20 20.31
CA CYS A 34 -48.89 1.14 20.14
C CYS A 34 -47.55 0.57 20.62
N GLY A 35 -47.54 -0.13 21.76
CA GLY A 35 -46.35 -0.80 22.29
C GLY A 35 -45.82 -1.89 21.35
N ILE A 36 -46.72 -2.74 20.85
CA ILE A 36 -46.38 -3.77 19.84
C ILE A 36 -45.87 -3.10 18.56
N GLY A 37 -46.56 -2.07 18.06
CA GLY A 37 -46.15 -1.31 16.88
C GLY A 37 -44.75 -0.68 17.05
N TYR A 38 -44.47 -0.11 18.21
CA TYR A 38 -43.15 0.44 18.54
C TYR A 38 -42.06 -0.63 18.48
N VAL A 39 -42.29 -1.79 19.09
CA VAL A 39 -41.32 -2.90 19.05
C VAL A 39 -41.11 -3.37 17.62
N VAL A 40 -42.16 -3.52 16.81
CA VAL A 40 -42.05 -3.93 15.40
C VAL A 40 -41.20 -2.97 14.57
N VAL A 41 -41.35 -1.65 14.79
CA VAL A 41 -40.53 -0.63 14.11
C VAL A 41 -39.08 -0.67 14.60
N LEU A 42 -38.86 -0.96 15.89
CA LEU A 42 -37.53 -0.93 16.50
C LEU A 42 -36.73 -2.22 16.26
N THR A 43 -37.39 -3.38 16.17
CA THR A 43 -36.76 -4.71 16.04
C THR A 43 -35.69 -4.77 14.94
N PRO A 44 -35.91 -4.28 13.70
CA PRO A 44 -34.89 -4.38 12.65
C PRO A 44 -33.56 -3.70 13.02
N SER A 45 -33.62 -2.59 13.76
CA SER A 45 -32.44 -1.84 14.19
C SER A 45 -31.74 -2.51 15.37
N MET A 46 -32.48 -3.13 16.28
CA MET A 46 -31.92 -3.82 17.47
C MET A 46 -31.32 -5.20 17.19
N THR A 47 -31.20 -5.61 15.92
CA THR A 47 -30.60 -6.90 15.55
C THR A 47 -29.07 -6.93 15.67
N ASN A 48 -28.43 -5.78 15.90
CA ASN A 48 -26.98 -5.62 16.03
C ASN A 48 -26.61 -4.47 16.98
N ASP A 49 -25.37 -4.49 17.46
CA ASP A 49 -24.86 -3.49 18.43
C ASP A 49 -24.74 -2.07 17.86
N PHE A 50 -24.78 -1.92 16.53
CA PHE A 50 -24.75 -0.63 15.85
C PHE A 50 -26.12 0.06 15.85
N TYR A 51 -27.20 -0.63 16.23
CA TYR A 51 -28.57 -0.14 16.08
C TYR A 51 -28.89 0.29 14.63
N TRP A 52 -28.30 -0.39 13.65
CA TRP A 52 -28.43 -0.08 12.22
C TRP A 52 -29.27 -1.17 11.55
N ALA A 53 -30.49 -0.81 11.13
CA ALA A 53 -31.39 -1.73 10.45
C ALA A 53 -30.71 -2.44 9.25
N ALA A 54 -30.90 -3.77 9.17
CA ALA A 54 -30.33 -4.64 8.14
C ALA A 54 -28.79 -4.69 8.07
N PHE A 55 -28.08 -4.15 9.09
CA PHE A 55 -26.63 -4.27 9.17
C PHE A 55 -26.23 -5.69 9.56
N ASN A 56 -25.82 -6.47 8.55
CA ASN A 56 -25.41 -7.85 8.68
C ASN A 56 -23.99 -8.06 8.16
N ALA A 57 -23.32 -9.10 8.69
CA ALA A 57 -21.96 -9.46 8.29
C ALA A 57 -21.85 -10.04 6.87
N THR A 58 -22.98 -10.52 6.31
CA THR A 58 -23.00 -11.19 5.00
C THR A 58 -23.10 -10.23 3.82
N GLY A 59 -23.53 -8.98 4.04
CA GLY A 59 -23.84 -8.02 3.00
C GLY A 59 -23.50 -6.57 3.36
N LEU A 60 -24.35 -5.90 4.14
CA LEU A 60 -24.23 -4.46 4.37
C LEU A 60 -22.92 -4.07 5.07
N GLN A 61 -22.44 -4.88 6.02
CA GLN A 61 -21.13 -4.67 6.64
C GLN A 61 -20.01 -4.74 5.60
N SER A 62 -20.04 -5.72 4.69
CA SER A 62 -19.04 -5.86 3.63
C SER A 62 -19.09 -4.69 2.64
N PHE A 63 -20.27 -4.15 2.32
CA PHE A 63 -20.41 -2.93 1.51
C PHE A 63 -19.75 -1.73 2.18
N VAL A 64 -20.04 -1.49 3.47
CA VAL A 64 -19.46 -0.37 4.22
C VAL A 64 -17.94 -0.51 4.27
N VAL A 65 -17.43 -1.70 4.55
CA VAL A 65 -15.99 -1.99 4.54
C VAL A 65 -15.38 -1.67 3.18
N ASP A 66 -15.99 -2.12 2.08
CA ASP A 66 -15.50 -1.91 0.72
C ASP A 66 -15.53 -0.44 0.30
N ALA A 67 -16.57 0.31 0.69
CA ALA A 67 -16.69 1.73 0.43
C ALA A 67 -15.56 2.51 1.12
N TYR A 68 -15.33 2.27 2.42
CA TYR A 68 -14.22 2.89 3.16
C TYR A 68 -12.86 2.43 2.64
N ASN A 69 -12.69 1.16 2.30
CA ASN A 69 -11.45 0.65 1.72
C ASN A 69 -11.13 1.30 0.36
N GLY A 70 -12.15 1.65 -0.41
CA GLY A 70 -12.02 2.48 -1.60
C GLY A 70 -11.55 3.90 -1.28
N LEU A 71 -12.08 4.52 -0.24
CA LEU A 71 -11.81 5.92 0.13
C LEU A 71 -10.43 6.17 0.74
N LEU A 72 -9.96 5.26 1.58
CA LEU A 72 -8.75 5.51 2.37
C LEU A 72 -7.50 5.89 1.55
N PRO A 73 -7.22 5.30 0.36
CA PRO A 73 -6.11 5.72 -0.49
C PRO A 73 -6.22 7.15 -1.05
N THR A 74 -7.40 7.77 -1.00
CA THR A 74 -7.65 9.10 -1.59
C THR A 74 -7.69 10.22 -0.58
N ALA A 75 -7.79 9.89 0.71
CA ALA A 75 -8.33 10.73 1.77
C ALA A 75 -7.97 12.22 1.65
N THR A 76 -8.89 12.98 1.07
CA THR A 76 -9.15 14.37 1.41
C THR A 76 -10.02 14.38 2.66
N SER A 77 -9.71 15.22 3.64
CA SER A 77 -10.59 15.42 4.80
C SER A 77 -11.96 15.94 4.33
N GLY A 78 -13.06 15.33 4.78
CA GLY A 78 -14.40 15.78 4.44
C GLY A 78 -15.49 14.74 4.70
N ASP A 79 -16.73 15.17 4.50
CA ASP A 79 -17.91 14.33 4.65
C ASP A 79 -18.03 13.34 3.48
N VAL A 80 -18.35 12.10 3.81
CA VAL A 80 -18.55 11.01 2.85
C VAL A 80 -20.02 10.63 2.85
N ASN A 81 -20.65 10.74 1.67
CA ASN A 81 -22.01 10.25 1.49
C ASN A 81 -22.01 8.81 0.97
N LEU A 82 -22.15 7.82 1.86
CA LEU A 82 -22.16 6.39 1.50
C LEU A 82 -23.26 5.98 0.51
N VAL A 83 -24.33 6.78 0.35
CA VAL A 83 -25.37 6.52 -0.66
C VAL A 83 -25.08 7.17 -2.01
N SER A 84 -23.95 7.87 -2.15
CA SER A 84 -23.51 8.41 -3.43
C SER A 84 -23.21 7.28 -4.42
N PRO A 85 -23.65 7.39 -5.69
CA PRO A 85 -23.27 6.46 -6.76
C PRO A 85 -21.75 6.26 -6.90
N THR A 86 -20.94 7.22 -6.46
CA THR A 86 -19.46 7.10 -6.43
C THR A 86 -18.97 5.86 -5.69
N TYR A 87 -19.72 5.38 -4.69
CA TYR A 87 -19.38 4.19 -3.89
C TYR A 87 -20.12 2.93 -4.32
N ALA A 88 -21.03 3.05 -5.29
CA ALA A 88 -21.68 1.88 -5.85
C ALA A 88 -20.63 0.97 -6.50
N SER A 89 -20.85 -0.33 -6.34
CA SER A 89 -19.93 -1.37 -6.80
C SER A 89 -20.74 -2.38 -7.61
N PRO A 90 -20.22 -2.89 -8.73
CA PRO A 90 -20.84 -3.98 -9.48
C PRO A 90 -20.87 -5.33 -8.72
N LYS A 91 -20.42 -5.33 -7.46
CA LYS A 91 -20.40 -6.49 -6.57
C LYS A 91 -21.77 -6.70 -5.92
N GLU A 92 -22.21 -7.96 -5.89
CA GLU A 92 -23.42 -8.36 -5.19
C GLU A 92 -23.17 -8.44 -3.67
N TYR A 93 -23.98 -7.70 -2.89
CA TYR A 93 -23.95 -7.73 -1.41
C TYR A 93 -25.21 -8.36 -0.80
N SER A 94 -26.14 -8.87 -1.63
CA SER A 94 -27.36 -9.57 -1.19
C SER A 94 -27.14 -11.06 -0.92
N GLY A 95 -25.96 -11.59 -1.24
CA GLY A 95 -25.65 -13.01 -1.10
C GLY A 95 -25.54 -13.50 0.35
N ALA A 96 -25.50 -14.83 0.52
CA ALA A 96 -25.34 -15.48 1.82
C ALA A 96 -23.94 -15.28 2.44
N SER A 97 -22.95 -14.90 1.64
CA SER A 97 -21.59 -14.55 2.08
C SER A 97 -20.96 -13.58 1.08
N THR A 98 -20.36 -12.50 1.59
CA THR A 98 -19.66 -11.51 0.78
C THR A 98 -18.29 -11.22 1.38
N LEU A 99 -17.21 -11.55 0.67
CA LEU A 99 -15.84 -11.20 1.06
C LEU A 99 -15.62 -9.69 0.93
N THR A 100 -14.68 -9.11 1.68
CA THR A 100 -14.33 -7.68 1.55
C THR A 100 -13.12 -7.48 0.64
N ASN A 101 -13.09 -6.36 -0.06
CA ASN A 101 -12.01 -5.94 -0.93
C ASN A 101 -10.94 -5.23 -0.09
N VAL A 102 -9.77 -5.87 0.06
CA VAL A 102 -8.62 -5.29 0.76
C VAL A 102 -7.47 -5.11 -0.22
N ASN A 103 -6.99 -3.88 -0.36
CA ASN A 103 -5.79 -3.61 -1.14
C ASN A 103 -4.56 -3.99 -0.31
N VAL A 104 -3.91 -5.09 -0.68
CA VAL A 104 -2.69 -5.60 0.00
C VAL A 104 -1.51 -4.62 -0.08
N ALA A 105 -1.51 -3.68 -1.04
CA ALA A 105 -0.49 -2.65 -1.17
C ALA A 105 -0.77 -1.39 -0.35
N TYR A 106 -1.94 -1.29 0.27
CA TYR A 106 -2.36 -0.09 1.00
C TYR A 106 -1.37 0.31 2.11
N THR A 107 -0.95 -0.63 2.96
CA THR A 107 0.02 -0.32 4.02
C THR A 107 1.33 0.24 3.46
N ARG A 108 1.77 -0.27 2.31
CA ARG A 108 3.00 0.21 1.63
C ARG A 108 2.79 1.59 1.03
N PHE A 109 1.63 1.85 0.45
CA PHE A 109 1.25 3.18 -0.01
C PHE A 109 1.29 4.19 1.14
N ILE A 110 0.67 3.88 2.28
CA ILE A 110 0.67 4.75 3.47
C ILE A 110 2.11 5.03 3.93
N GLN A 111 2.91 3.98 4.12
CA GLN A 111 4.31 4.11 4.56
C GLN A 111 5.14 5.01 3.62
N ASN A 112 5.05 4.76 2.31
CA ASN A 112 5.97 5.38 1.35
C ASN A 112 5.46 6.69 0.74
N SER A 113 4.23 7.11 1.05
CA SER A 113 3.64 8.32 0.47
C SER A 113 2.95 9.25 1.47
N GLN A 114 2.47 8.75 2.62
CA GLN A 114 1.75 9.56 3.61
C GLN A 114 2.53 9.76 4.91
N LEU A 115 3.31 8.76 5.34
CA LEU A 115 4.07 8.81 6.59
C LEU A 115 5.51 9.30 6.38
N THR A 116 5.69 10.31 5.52
CA THR A 116 7.00 10.87 5.17
C THR A 116 7.34 12.15 5.93
N ASP A 117 6.41 12.69 6.71
CA ASP A 117 6.62 13.86 7.56
C ASP A 117 7.69 13.63 8.63
N LEU A 118 8.50 14.66 8.90
CA LEU A 118 9.62 14.57 9.84
C LEU A 118 9.17 14.31 11.28
N THR A 119 8.06 14.88 11.70
CA THR A 119 7.51 14.69 13.05
C THR A 119 7.13 13.21 13.23
N VAL A 120 6.42 12.65 12.25
CA VAL A 120 6.03 11.24 12.24
C VAL A 120 7.25 10.34 12.25
N ALA A 121 8.25 10.62 11.42
CA ALA A 121 9.47 9.84 11.34
C ALA A 121 10.28 9.86 12.64
N ILE A 122 10.47 11.04 13.25
CA ILE A 122 11.20 11.20 14.52
C ILE A 122 10.46 10.48 15.65
N MET A 123 9.14 10.60 15.74
CA MET A 123 8.34 9.83 16.70
C MET A 123 8.49 8.32 16.47
N GLY A 124 8.44 7.87 15.21
CA GLY A 124 8.66 6.48 14.81
C GLY A 124 10.03 5.95 15.26
N LEU A 125 11.11 6.66 14.94
CA LEU A 125 12.48 6.31 15.35
C LEU A 125 12.62 6.24 16.88
N ARG A 126 12.07 7.22 17.60
CA ARG A 126 12.11 7.25 19.08
C ARG A 126 11.21 6.18 19.72
N SER A 127 10.14 5.74 19.06
CA SER A 127 9.29 4.65 19.56
C SER A 127 9.86 3.26 19.25
N THR A 128 10.82 3.16 18.32
CA THR A 128 11.40 1.89 17.92
C THR A 128 12.40 1.39 18.97
N PRO A 129 12.25 0.16 19.50
CA PRO A 129 13.24 -0.40 20.42
C PRO A 129 14.62 -0.51 19.76
N SER A 130 15.69 -0.25 20.51
CA SER A 130 17.06 -0.24 19.97
C SER A 130 17.41 -1.55 19.25
N GLY A 131 16.99 -2.71 19.74
CA GLY A 131 17.22 -4.01 19.10
C GLY A 131 16.52 -4.23 17.75
N HIS A 132 15.71 -3.28 17.29
CA HIS A 132 15.06 -3.31 15.98
C HIS A 132 15.40 -2.11 15.11
N ILE A 133 16.09 -1.09 15.64
CA ILE A 133 16.25 0.19 14.96
C ILE A 133 17.09 0.09 13.69
N VAL A 134 18.15 -0.74 13.68
CA VAL A 134 18.96 -1.01 12.48
C VAL A 134 18.24 -1.90 11.44
N GLY A 135 17.02 -2.36 11.77
CA GLY A 135 16.13 -3.04 10.83
C GLY A 135 15.48 -2.09 9.82
N THR A 136 15.61 -0.77 9.99
CA THR A 136 15.18 0.24 9.01
C THR A 136 15.84 -0.01 7.66
N GLN A 137 15.03 -0.21 6.63
CA GLN A 137 15.48 -0.58 5.30
C GLN A 137 15.74 0.67 4.45
N THR A 138 16.98 1.11 4.43
CA THR A 138 17.46 2.18 3.55
C THR A 138 18.96 1.98 3.29
N GLN A 139 19.45 2.54 2.20
CA GLN A 139 20.86 2.62 1.90
C GLN A 139 21.35 4.03 2.22
N TYR A 140 22.07 4.18 3.33
CA TYR A 140 22.59 5.48 3.73
C TYR A 140 23.57 6.02 2.69
N CYS A 141 23.41 7.29 2.33
CA CYS A 141 24.36 8.03 1.48
C CYS A 141 25.43 8.68 2.36
N TRP A 142 25.06 9.21 3.53
CA TRP A 142 25.98 9.93 4.41
C TRP A 142 25.81 9.48 5.87
N LEU A 143 26.89 9.63 6.64
CA LEU A 143 26.86 9.40 8.08
C LEU A 143 26.20 10.57 8.81
N ASP A 144 26.51 11.79 8.40
CA ASP A 144 26.12 13.03 9.07
C ASP A 144 25.35 13.97 8.14
N PHE A 145 24.49 14.82 8.70
CA PHE A 145 23.72 15.81 7.95
C PHE A 145 24.59 16.84 7.22
N ASN A 146 25.82 17.06 7.69
CA ASN A 146 26.78 17.93 7.01
C ASN A 146 27.44 17.26 5.79
N ARG A 147 27.14 15.98 5.53
CA ARG A 147 27.68 15.19 4.41
C ARG A 147 29.20 15.09 4.42
N THR A 148 29.79 15.14 5.62
CA THR A 148 31.24 15.07 5.83
C THR A 148 31.75 13.67 5.51
N TRP A 149 31.00 12.64 5.88
CA TRP A 149 31.38 11.24 5.64
C TRP A 149 30.36 10.53 4.76
N SER A 150 30.86 9.98 3.66
CA SER A 150 30.09 9.17 2.71
C SER A 150 29.95 7.72 3.18
N LEU A 151 28.77 7.12 2.97
CA LEU A 151 28.45 5.73 3.36
C LEU A 151 27.99 4.85 2.20
N ALA A 152 27.71 5.40 1.01
CA ALA A 152 27.22 4.58 -0.10
C ALA A 152 28.21 3.45 -0.45
N HIS A 153 27.69 2.26 -0.77
CA HIS A 153 28.52 1.08 -1.08
C HIS A 153 29.45 1.31 -2.28
N THR A 154 28.95 2.00 -3.32
CA THR A 154 29.71 2.26 -4.54
C THR A 154 29.97 3.74 -4.77
N ALA A 155 31.06 4.06 -5.49
CA ALA A 155 31.41 5.44 -5.81
C ALA A 155 30.35 6.11 -6.70
N LEU A 156 29.82 5.36 -7.67
CA LEU A 156 28.75 5.85 -8.56
C LEU A 156 27.46 6.15 -7.80
N ARG A 157 27.10 5.33 -6.80
CA ARG A 157 25.97 5.63 -5.93
C ARG A 157 26.23 6.88 -5.08
N GLN A 158 27.43 7.03 -4.53
CA GLN A 158 27.77 8.23 -3.76
C GLN A 158 27.61 9.50 -4.63
N GLN A 159 28.16 9.49 -5.84
CA GLN A 159 28.02 10.60 -6.79
C GLN A 159 26.53 10.90 -7.10
N ARG A 160 25.70 9.87 -7.26
CA ARG A 160 24.26 10.05 -7.44
C ARG A 160 23.61 10.72 -6.22
N CYS A 161 23.95 10.30 -5.00
CA CYS A 161 23.46 10.95 -3.79
C CYS A 161 23.88 12.44 -3.74
N ASP A 162 25.14 12.73 -4.06
CA ASP A 162 25.71 14.09 -4.01
C ASP A 162 25.15 15.03 -5.09
N ASN A 163 24.61 14.48 -6.19
CA ASN A 163 24.10 15.26 -7.33
C ASN A 163 22.57 15.37 -7.40
N HIS A 164 21.81 14.60 -6.61
CA HIS A 164 20.35 14.63 -6.65
C HIS A 164 19.73 15.16 -5.36
N ALA A 165 18.95 16.24 -5.48
CA ALA A 165 18.20 16.82 -4.38
C ALA A 165 17.30 15.80 -3.66
N PHE A 166 16.74 14.83 -4.40
CA PHE A 166 15.95 13.72 -3.88
C PHE A 166 16.63 12.96 -2.73
N TYR A 167 17.95 12.75 -2.78
CA TYR A 167 18.67 12.09 -1.69
C TYR A 167 19.04 13.07 -0.58
N GLN A 168 19.43 14.29 -0.95
CA GLN A 168 19.93 15.32 -0.03
C GLN A 168 18.84 15.85 0.91
N THR A 169 17.60 15.95 0.44
CA THR A 169 16.50 16.46 1.25
C THR A 169 15.78 15.35 2.03
N ASN A 170 16.18 14.09 1.85
CA ASN A 170 15.57 12.93 2.50
C ASN A 170 16.37 12.50 3.73
N GLY A 171 15.80 12.69 4.92
CA GLY A 171 16.44 12.32 6.20
C GLY A 171 16.80 10.84 6.30
N ALA A 172 16.13 9.96 5.56
CA ALA A 172 16.42 8.52 5.53
C ALA A 172 17.74 8.16 4.80
N MET A 173 18.41 9.14 4.18
CA MET A 173 19.73 8.96 3.55
C MET A 173 20.89 9.26 4.50
N TYR A 174 20.61 9.70 5.73
CA TYR A 174 21.58 10.15 6.72
C TYR A 174 21.56 9.25 7.95
N LEU A 175 22.66 8.57 8.26
CA LEU A 175 22.68 7.67 9.43
C LEU A 175 22.52 8.45 10.76
N GLU A 176 22.95 9.71 10.81
CA GLU A 176 22.75 10.63 11.93
C GLU A 176 21.27 10.76 12.31
N SER A 177 20.33 10.68 11.35
CA SER A 177 18.90 10.74 11.65
C SER A 177 18.47 9.64 12.63
N LEU A 178 19.01 8.43 12.44
CA LEU A 178 18.77 7.28 13.30
C LEU A 178 19.57 7.40 14.61
N LEU A 179 20.86 7.75 14.52
CA LEU A 179 21.77 7.81 15.67
C LEU A 179 21.38 8.88 16.70
N ARG A 180 20.71 9.96 16.28
CA ARG A 180 20.20 11.00 17.19
C ARG A 180 18.92 10.61 17.93
N ASN A 181 18.20 9.58 17.45
CA ASN A 181 16.87 9.22 17.95
C ASN A 181 16.80 7.90 18.71
N LEU A 182 17.95 7.27 18.97
CA LEU A 182 18.06 6.00 19.69
C LEU A 182 18.37 6.16 21.19
N ILE A 183 18.22 5.06 21.94
CA ILE A 183 18.74 4.93 23.31
C ILE A 183 20.17 4.38 23.20
N TRP A 184 21.17 5.21 23.47
CA TRP A 184 22.58 4.88 23.24
C TRP A 184 23.06 3.66 24.01
N ASN A 185 22.69 3.53 25.28
CA ASN A 185 23.10 2.39 26.10
C ASN A 185 22.59 1.06 25.52
N ASP A 186 21.31 1.01 25.12
CA ASP A 186 20.69 -0.19 24.54
C ASP A 186 21.22 -0.47 23.12
N PHE A 187 21.50 0.58 22.34
CA PHE A 187 22.10 0.43 21.02
C PHE A 187 23.51 -0.12 21.11
N MET A 188 24.35 0.43 22.01
CA MET A 188 25.73 -0.02 22.17
C MET A 188 25.81 -1.42 22.78
N SER A 189 24.90 -1.79 23.69
CA SER A 189 24.84 -3.15 24.22
C SER A 189 24.46 -4.19 23.14
N THR A 190 23.63 -3.80 22.17
CA THR A 190 23.16 -4.71 21.11
C THR A 190 24.09 -4.72 19.89
N TYR A 191 24.54 -3.55 19.43
CA TYR A 191 25.24 -3.36 18.15
C TYR A 191 26.63 -2.76 18.29
N GLY A 192 27.10 -2.43 19.50
CA GLY A 192 28.41 -1.79 19.70
C GLY A 192 29.56 -2.56 19.07
N VAL A 193 29.58 -3.89 19.20
CA VAL A 193 30.60 -4.77 18.58
C VAL A 193 30.64 -4.71 17.05
N LYS A 194 29.56 -4.22 16.41
CA LYS A 194 29.44 -4.03 14.96
C LYS A 194 29.65 -2.58 14.55
N TYR A 195 29.08 -1.66 15.33
CA TYR A 195 29.15 -0.21 15.11
C TYR A 195 30.57 0.35 15.29
N ILE A 196 31.31 -0.16 16.28
CA ILE A 196 32.67 0.30 16.56
C ILE A 196 33.62 0.13 15.36
N PRO A 197 33.78 -1.08 14.77
CA PRO A 197 34.69 -1.25 13.62
C PRO A 197 34.21 -0.48 12.38
N GLY A 198 32.90 -0.47 12.12
CA GLY A 198 32.34 0.14 10.91
C GLY A 198 32.33 1.67 10.89
N ILE A 199 32.09 2.31 12.04
CA ILE A 199 31.83 3.74 12.13
C ILE A 199 32.77 4.46 13.11
N VAL A 200 33.00 3.92 14.32
CA VAL A 200 33.78 4.63 15.35
C VAL A 200 35.27 4.65 15.01
N GLN A 201 35.85 3.50 14.68
CA GLN A 201 37.27 3.37 14.34
C GLN A 201 37.73 4.26 13.17
N PRO A 202 37.03 4.34 12.02
CA PRO A 202 37.45 5.22 10.93
C PRO A 202 37.39 6.72 11.30
N LEU A 203 36.60 7.09 12.32
CA LEU A 203 36.46 8.46 12.79
C LEU A 203 37.42 8.81 13.94
N SER A 204 37.97 7.83 14.66
CA SER A 204 38.71 8.07 15.91
C SER A 204 40.01 8.86 15.73
N ASN A 205 40.57 8.86 14.53
CA ASN A 205 41.81 9.58 14.20
C ASN A 205 41.55 11.01 13.71
N GLN A 206 40.29 11.45 13.63
CA GLN A 206 39.89 12.76 13.13
C GLN A 206 39.27 13.56 14.27
N ALA A 207 39.78 14.77 14.54
CA ALA A 207 39.21 15.66 15.57
C ALA A 207 37.73 15.96 15.31
N THR A 208 37.35 16.15 14.04
CA THR A 208 35.96 16.31 13.59
C THR A 208 35.13 15.05 13.83
N GLY A 209 35.71 13.86 13.64
CA GLY A 209 35.07 12.57 13.91
C GLY A 209 34.77 12.37 15.39
N LEU A 210 35.73 12.65 16.27
CA LEU A 210 35.53 12.60 17.73
C LEU A 210 34.48 13.61 18.20
N ALA A 211 34.49 14.82 17.66
CA ALA A 211 33.48 15.84 17.95
C ALA A 211 32.07 15.41 17.51
N PHE A 212 31.94 14.83 16.31
CA PHE A 212 30.68 14.27 15.83
C PHE A 212 30.18 13.16 16.76
N LEU A 213 31.01 12.16 17.07
CA LEU A 213 30.65 11.05 17.96
C LEU A 213 30.22 11.54 19.35
N ALA A 214 30.87 12.57 19.89
CA ALA A 214 30.47 13.19 21.16
C ALA A 214 29.17 14.01 21.06
N SER A 215 28.86 14.57 19.88
CA SER A 215 27.63 15.33 19.63
C SER A 215 26.39 14.44 19.53
N LEU A 216 26.58 13.17 19.17
CA LEU A 216 25.55 12.15 19.14
C LEU A 216 25.13 11.80 20.58
N SER A 217 24.31 12.65 21.21
CA SER A 217 23.86 12.45 22.58
C SER A 217 22.34 12.39 22.70
N ASN A 218 21.92 11.40 23.48
CA ASN A 218 20.60 11.03 23.99
C ASN A 218 19.36 11.70 23.35
N ARG A 219 18.49 10.87 22.76
CA ARG A 219 17.16 11.28 22.25
C ARG A 219 16.30 12.07 23.25
N THR A 220 16.53 11.92 24.56
CA THR A 220 15.78 12.66 25.61
C THR A 220 16.32 14.08 25.86
N ALA A 221 17.45 14.44 25.28
CA ALA A 221 18.03 15.78 25.42
C ALA A 221 17.29 16.85 24.60
N THR A 222 16.40 16.44 23.69
CA THR A 222 15.68 17.34 22.79
C THR A 222 14.23 16.90 22.57
N THR A 223 13.35 17.85 22.26
CA THR A 223 11.95 17.57 21.91
C THR A 223 11.85 17.08 20.46
N VAL A 224 10.69 16.52 20.06
CA VAL A 224 10.45 16.16 18.66
C VAL A 224 10.52 17.40 17.77
N ALA A 225 9.88 18.49 18.17
CA ALA A 225 9.85 19.74 17.41
C ALA A 225 11.25 20.36 17.23
N ALA A 226 12.10 20.34 18.25
CA ALA A 226 13.47 20.84 18.15
C ALA A 226 14.34 19.96 17.25
N GLU A 227 14.13 18.64 17.24
CA GLU A 227 14.83 17.73 16.33
C GLU A 227 14.37 17.92 14.87
N VAL A 228 13.07 18.15 14.63
CA VAL A 228 12.54 18.54 13.30
C VAL A 228 13.22 19.83 12.83
N ALA A 229 13.28 20.86 13.67
CA ALA A 229 13.92 22.13 13.32
C ALA A 229 15.42 21.96 13.03
N TYR A 230 16.11 21.08 13.76
CA TYR A 230 17.50 20.74 13.48
C TYR A 230 17.66 20.08 12.09
N TRP A 231 16.83 19.09 11.75
CA TRP A 231 16.88 18.44 10.43
C TRP A 231 16.59 19.44 9.31
N GLN A 232 15.58 20.28 9.48
CA GLN A 232 15.24 21.34 8.52
C GLN A 232 16.37 22.36 8.35
N SER A 233 17.09 22.72 9.43
CA SER A 233 18.27 23.59 9.34
C SER A 233 19.40 23.00 8.51
N LYS A 234 19.37 21.68 8.27
CA LYS A 234 20.31 20.94 7.42
C LYS A 234 19.78 20.67 6.01
N GLY A 235 18.62 21.23 5.65
CA GLY A 235 18.00 21.07 4.33
C GLY A 235 17.18 19.78 4.16
N VAL A 236 16.96 19.02 5.24
CA VAL A 236 16.10 17.83 5.21
C VAL A 236 14.64 18.26 5.31
N THR A 237 13.81 17.78 4.39
CA THR A 237 12.40 18.19 4.26
C THR A 237 11.42 17.04 4.45
N TYR A 238 11.85 15.80 4.23
CA TYR A 238 11.03 14.60 4.45
C TYR A 238 11.89 13.41 4.87
N TYR A 239 11.25 12.33 5.31
CA TYR A 239 11.90 11.08 5.66
C TYR A 239 11.16 9.93 4.97
N ASN A 240 11.74 9.38 3.92
CA ASN A 240 11.16 8.25 3.20
C ASN A 240 12.18 7.12 3.04
N LEU A 241 11.84 5.94 3.55
CA LEU A 241 12.67 4.75 3.43
C LEU A 241 12.64 4.22 2.00
N GLN A 242 13.66 3.44 1.63
CA GLN A 242 13.66 2.78 0.34
C GLN A 242 12.65 1.62 0.32
N TRP A 243 12.10 1.33 -0.86
CA TRP A 243 11.19 0.22 -1.07
C TRP A 243 11.89 -1.10 -0.84
N GLN A 244 11.19 -2.01 -0.17
CA GLN A 244 11.71 -3.30 0.23
C GLN A 244 10.56 -4.29 0.37
N ASN A 245 10.89 -5.58 0.37
CA ASN A 245 9.94 -6.65 0.60
C ASN A 245 10.34 -7.61 1.72
N ARG A 246 11.17 -7.17 2.67
CA ARG A 246 11.48 -7.89 3.90
C ARG A 246 10.40 -7.71 4.97
N LEU A 247 10.07 -6.47 5.31
CA LEU A 247 9.17 -6.12 6.40
C LEU A 247 7.79 -5.78 5.86
N GLN A 248 6.77 -6.55 6.26
CA GLN A 248 5.38 -6.21 6.05
C GLN A 248 4.86 -5.54 7.31
N LEU A 249 4.59 -4.24 7.23
CA LEU A 249 4.19 -3.46 8.38
C LEU A 249 2.79 -3.82 8.88
N ALA A 250 2.59 -3.62 10.18
CA ALA A 250 1.28 -3.66 10.81
C ALA A 250 0.51 -2.37 10.50
N LEU A 251 -0.76 -2.50 10.14
CA LEU A 251 -1.70 -1.39 9.99
C LEU A 251 -3.09 -1.92 10.25
N VAL A 252 -3.87 -1.23 11.08
CA VAL A 252 -5.25 -1.59 11.39
C VAL A 252 -6.10 -0.34 11.19
N ASP A 253 -7.07 -0.42 10.29
CA ASP A 253 -8.04 0.64 10.07
C ASP A 253 -9.35 0.27 10.77
N THR A 254 -9.82 1.18 11.59
CA THR A 254 -11.06 1.06 12.36
C THR A 254 -11.90 2.30 12.15
N ILE A 255 -13.17 2.12 11.82
CA ILE A 255 -14.15 3.22 11.75
C ILE A 255 -14.96 3.26 13.04
N SER A 256 -15.37 4.46 13.43
CA SER A 256 -16.32 4.67 14.53
C SER A 256 -17.70 4.92 13.95
N VAL A 257 -18.68 4.11 14.37
CA VAL A 257 -20.09 4.24 13.99
C VAL A 257 -20.83 4.83 15.17
N VAL A 258 -21.41 6.02 14.98
CA VAL A 258 -22.26 6.67 15.99
C VAL A 258 -23.71 6.42 15.61
N ASN A 259 -24.46 5.76 16.49
CA ASN A 259 -25.85 5.42 16.22
C ASN A 259 -26.82 6.53 16.63
N ALA A 260 -28.12 6.32 16.36
CA ALA A 260 -29.17 7.30 16.66
C ALA A 260 -29.34 7.60 18.16
N LEU A 261 -28.80 6.75 19.06
CA LEU A 261 -28.80 6.98 20.51
C LEU A 261 -27.56 7.75 20.98
N GLY A 262 -26.65 8.12 20.08
CA GLY A 262 -25.37 8.75 20.40
C GLY A 262 -24.32 7.78 20.94
N LEU A 263 -24.54 6.46 20.84
CA LEU A 263 -23.54 5.47 21.23
C LEU A 263 -22.54 5.25 20.10
N THR A 264 -21.26 5.22 20.47
CA THR A 264 -20.16 4.96 19.53
C THR A 264 -19.73 3.50 19.61
N GLN A 265 -19.72 2.83 18.46
CA GLN A 265 -19.21 1.47 18.29
C GLN A 265 -18.05 1.46 17.30
N GLN A 266 -17.09 0.56 17.49
CA GLN A 266 -15.94 0.42 16.59
C GLN A 266 -16.14 -0.73 15.61
N LEU A 267 -15.85 -0.49 14.34
CA LEU A 267 -15.81 -1.51 13.30
C LEU A 267 -14.42 -1.52 12.66
N THR A 268 -13.65 -2.58 12.92
CA THR A 268 -12.37 -2.81 12.22
C THR A 268 -12.66 -3.24 10.78
N ILE A 269 -12.20 -2.45 9.81
CA ILE A 269 -12.53 -2.65 8.39
C ILE A 269 -11.46 -3.45 7.64
N LYS A 270 -10.20 -3.34 8.05
CA LYS A 270 -9.08 -4.17 7.60
C LYS A 270 -7.92 -4.01 8.56
N GLY A 271 -7.07 -5.02 8.63
CA GLY A 271 -5.80 -4.81 9.28
C GLY A 271 -4.91 -6.03 9.41
N GLN A 272 -3.63 -5.73 9.61
CA GLN A 272 -2.63 -6.66 10.08
C GLN A 272 -2.09 -6.11 11.40
N ALA A 273 -2.32 -6.83 12.49
CA ALA A 273 -1.99 -6.37 13.84
C ALA A 273 -0.49 -6.45 14.17
N LYS A 274 0.30 -7.23 13.42
CA LYS A 274 1.71 -7.49 13.72
C LYS A 274 2.59 -7.30 12.49
N LEU A 275 3.78 -6.77 12.72
CA LEU A 275 4.82 -6.73 11.68
C LEU A 275 5.26 -8.17 11.36
N VAL A 276 5.47 -8.45 10.08
CA VAL A 276 5.99 -9.73 9.60
C VAL A 276 7.35 -9.50 8.94
N ASP A 277 8.40 -10.17 9.44
CA ASP A 277 9.71 -10.24 8.80
C ASP A 277 9.78 -11.49 7.90
N ARG A 278 9.96 -11.28 6.60
CA ARG A 278 10.13 -12.34 5.58
C ARG A 278 11.52 -13.00 5.64
N LYS A 279 12.40 -12.60 6.55
CA LYS A 279 13.66 -13.27 6.93
C LYS A 279 14.57 -13.66 5.77
N SER A 280 14.55 -14.89 5.28
CA SER A 280 15.44 -15.34 4.20
C SER A 280 14.78 -15.29 2.82
N VAL A 281 13.46 -15.15 2.75
CA VAL A 281 12.67 -15.22 1.50
C VAL A 281 12.43 -13.85 0.85
N TYR A 282 12.92 -12.76 1.45
CA TYR A 282 12.84 -11.44 0.82
C TYR A 282 13.86 -11.33 -0.32
N SER A 283 13.39 -10.86 -1.47
CA SER A 283 14.19 -10.75 -2.70
C SER A 283 14.86 -9.37 -2.86
N SER A 284 14.36 -8.34 -2.17
CA SER A 284 14.93 -6.98 -2.21
C SER A 284 16.40 -6.88 -1.79
N LYS A 285 16.96 -7.88 -1.07
CA LYS A 285 18.41 -7.98 -0.82
C LYS A 285 19.28 -7.92 -2.07
N MET A 286 18.76 -8.38 -3.21
CA MET A 286 19.45 -8.30 -4.50
C MET A 286 19.65 -6.86 -4.95
N ALA A 287 18.71 -5.97 -4.62
CA ALA A 287 18.87 -4.54 -4.81
C ALA A 287 19.73 -3.94 -3.67
N TYR A 288 19.35 -4.17 -2.41
CA TYR A 288 20.11 -3.77 -1.21
C TYR A 288 19.60 -4.45 0.07
N TRP A 289 20.42 -4.49 1.14
CA TRP A 289 20.09 -5.21 2.39
C TRP A 289 20.00 -4.35 3.67
N GLY A 290 20.42 -3.09 3.62
CA GLY A 290 20.33 -2.12 4.72
C GLY A 290 21.37 -2.26 5.84
N ILE A 291 21.42 -1.27 6.73
CA ILE A 291 22.52 -1.04 7.68
C ILE A 291 22.84 -2.20 8.64
N LEU A 292 21.85 -3.02 9.00
CA LEU A 292 22.10 -4.19 9.86
C LEU A 292 23.15 -5.12 9.22
N TYR A 293 23.05 -5.37 7.91
CA TYR A 293 23.98 -6.26 7.22
C TYR A 293 25.30 -5.56 6.92
N ASP A 294 25.31 -4.25 6.68
CA ASP A 294 26.54 -3.46 6.57
C ASP A 294 27.35 -3.56 7.86
N LEU A 295 26.70 -3.37 9.01
CA LEU A 295 27.30 -3.51 10.34
C LEU A 295 27.82 -4.94 10.59
N ASN A 296 27.08 -5.97 10.14
CA ASN A 296 27.55 -7.35 10.22
C ASN A 296 28.84 -7.55 9.40
N LEU A 297 28.87 -7.06 8.16
CA LEU A 297 30.06 -7.18 7.30
C LEU A 297 31.24 -6.38 7.87
N ALA A 298 31.00 -5.18 8.40
CA ALA A 298 32.02 -4.36 9.04
C ALA A 298 32.66 -5.09 10.23
N GLN A 299 31.87 -5.79 11.03
CA GLN A 299 32.36 -6.66 12.10
C GLN A 299 33.19 -7.83 11.55
N THR A 300 32.63 -8.59 10.61
CA THR A 300 33.26 -9.80 10.06
C THR A 300 34.58 -9.50 9.35
N LEU A 301 34.63 -8.40 8.61
CA LEU A 301 35.80 -8.00 7.83
C LEU A 301 36.72 -7.07 8.60
N ASN A 302 36.33 -6.64 9.81
CA ASN A 302 37.02 -5.63 10.60
C ASN A 302 37.44 -4.42 9.73
N GLY A 303 36.44 -3.68 9.24
CA GLY A 303 36.67 -2.60 8.29
C GLY A 303 35.62 -1.51 8.31
N SER A 304 35.95 -0.40 7.65
CA SER A 304 35.17 0.83 7.63
C SER A 304 33.94 0.71 6.73
N LEU A 305 32.81 1.22 7.19
CA LEU A 305 31.65 1.57 6.35
C LEU A 305 31.79 2.96 5.74
N VAL A 306 32.51 3.85 6.41
CA VAL A 306 32.85 5.17 5.88
C VAL A 306 33.76 5.02 4.67
N ARG A 307 33.40 5.66 3.55
CA ARG A 307 34.22 5.66 2.33
C ARG A 307 35.58 6.32 2.60
N GLY A 308 36.61 5.81 1.93
CA GLY A 308 38.00 6.20 2.11
C GLY A 308 38.90 4.97 2.29
N THR A 309 40.01 5.14 3.00
CA THR A 309 40.95 4.03 3.28
C THR A 309 40.30 2.97 4.15
N GLY A 310 40.36 1.71 3.73
CA GLY A 310 39.84 0.57 4.51
C GLY A 310 38.33 0.33 4.38
N HIS A 311 37.65 1.01 3.46
CA HIS A 311 36.24 0.79 3.14
C HIS A 311 35.97 -0.65 2.69
N ILE A 312 35.04 -1.35 3.34
CA ILE A 312 34.85 -2.79 3.13
C ILE A 312 34.38 -3.13 1.71
N PHE A 313 33.48 -2.33 1.11
CA PHE A 313 32.93 -2.60 -0.22
C PHE A 313 33.90 -2.29 -1.37
N SER A 314 35.15 -1.98 -1.06
CA SER A 314 36.24 -1.84 -2.05
C SER A 314 37.25 -3.00 -1.97
N ARG A 315 36.97 -4.03 -1.16
CA ARG A 315 37.82 -5.22 -1.00
C ARG A 315 37.53 -6.27 -2.08
N THR A 316 38.51 -7.12 -2.32
CA THR A 316 38.43 -8.27 -3.23
C THR A 316 38.65 -9.56 -2.44
N PRO A 317 37.83 -10.61 -2.62
CA PRO A 317 36.60 -10.67 -3.44
C PRO A 317 35.53 -9.68 -2.98
N ASP A 318 34.63 -9.28 -3.89
CA ASP A 318 33.59 -8.30 -3.58
C ASP A 318 32.68 -8.83 -2.44
N PRO A 319 32.72 -8.22 -1.25
CA PRO A 319 31.92 -8.67 -0.12
C PRO A 319 30.42 -8.47 -0.34
N MET A 320 30.03 -7.62 -1.30
CA MET A 320 28.63 -7.45 -1.66
C MET A 320 28.04 -8.71 -2.28
N ILE A 321 28.75 -9.29 -3.26
CA ILE A 321 28.35 -10.53 -3.93
C ILE A 321 28.23 -11.68 -2.93
N ALA A 322 29.22 -11.83 -2.05
CA ALA A 322 29.17 -12.82 -0.98
C ALA A 322 28.02 -12.55 0.00
N GLY A 323 27.76 -11.28 0.33
CA GLY A 323 26.71 -10.85 1.26
C GLY A 323 25.29 -11.22 0.81
N ILE A 324 25.02 -11.23 -0.50
CA ILE A 324 23.74 -11.71 -1.06
C ILE A 324 23.68 -13.22 -1.30
N GLY A 325 24.75 -13.94 -0.97
CA GLY A 325 24.85 -15.39 -1.14
C GLY A 325 25.10 -15.80 -2.59
N LEU A 326 25.77 -14.96 -3.37
CA LEU A 326 26.22 -15.27 -4.72
C LEU A 326 27.73 -15.56 -4.74
N SER A 327 28.18 -16.15 -5.83
CA SER A 327 29.60 -16.37 -6.14
C SER A 327 29.94 -15.81 -7.51
N THR A 328 31.23 -15.56 -7.72
CA THR A 328 31.79 -15.19 -9.02
C THR A 328 32.34 -16.43 -9.74
N PRO A 329 32.20 -16.57 -11.07
CA PRO A 329 31.49 -15.66 -11.99
C PRO A 329 29.97 -15.67 -11.77
N LEU A 330 29.32 -14.53 -11.99
CA LEU A 330 27.87 -14.41 -11.85
C LEU A 330 27.15 -15.28 -12.89
N ASN A 331 26.02 -15.85 -12.51
CA ASN A 331 25.13 -16.51 -13.45
C ASN A 331 24.49 -15.48 -14.42
N VAL A 332 23.87 -15.97 -15.50
CA VAL A 332 23.29 -15.15 -16.57
C VAL A 332 22.38 -14.02 -16.05
N PRO A 333 21.34 -14.27 -15.22
CA PRO A 333 20.45 -13.20 -14.76
C PRO A 333 21.19 -12.17 -13.90
N CYS A 334 22.04 -12.60 -12.96
CA CYS A 334 22.82 -11.68 -12.13
C CYS A 334 23.81 -10.84 -12.96
N SER A 335 24.41 -11.44 -13.98
CA SER A 335 25.32 -10.76 -14.91
C SER A 335 24.60 -9.66 -15.70
N ILE A 336 23.40 -9.95 -16.22
CA ILE A 336 22.56 -8.95 -16.91
C ILE A 336 22.21 -7.82 -15.94
N ILE A 337 21.68 -8.12 -14.76
CA ILE A 337 21.30 -7.08 -13.77
C ILE A 337 22.51 -6.21 -13.41
N SER A 338 23.64 -6.84 -13.09
CA SER A 338 24.84 -6.13 -12.66
C SER A 338 25.44 -5.22 -13.74
N SER A 339 25.27 -5.57 -15.02
CA SER A 339 25.83 -4.81 -16.15
C SER A 339 24.89 -3.75 -16.72
N THR A 340 23.58 -3.89 -16.51
CA THR A 340 22.56 -3.01 -17.12
C THR A 340 21.84 -2.11 -16.12
N ILE A 341 21.51 -2.63 -14.93
CA ILE A 341 20.75 -1.90 -13.91
C ILE A 341 21.69 -1.28 -12.87
N GLY A 342 22.63 -2.09 -12.36
CA GLY A 342 23.65 -1.63 -11.44
C GLY A 342 24.18 -2.73 -10.52
N PRO A 343 25.20 -2.43 -9.70
CA PRO A 343 25.84 -3.43 -8.84
C PRO A 343 24.86 -4.06 -7.85
N LEU A 344 24.79 -5.39 -7.85
CA LEU A 344 23.91 -6.15 -6.95
C LEU A 344 24.22 -5.83 -5.49
N GLY A 345 23.20 -5.47 -4.70
CA GLY A 345 23.38 -4.96 -3.33
C GLY A 345 23.62 -3.45 -3.22
N SER A 346 23.62 -2.69 -4.34
CA SER A 346 23.65 -1.23 -4.36
C SER A 346 22.72 -0.58 -5.40
N ILE A 347 21.61 -1.24 -5.72
CA ILE A 347 20.54 -0.70 -6.57
C ILE A 347 19.53 0.03 -5.66
N ASP A 348 19.19 1.27 -6.00
CA ASP A 348 18.16 2.01 -5.25
C ASP A 348 16.76 1.54 -5.68
N ALA A 349 15.91 1.25 -4.70
CA ALA A 349 14.50 0.99 -4.92
C ALA A 349 13.68 2.07 -4.22
N ASN A 350 12.99 2.92 -4.99
CA ASN A 350 12.15 3.99 -4.46
C ASN A 350 10.70 3.73 -4.86
N TYR A 351 9.77 3.99 -3.95
CA TYR A 351 8.35 3.88 -4.24
C TYR A 351 7.83 5.16 -4.90
N ILE A 352 7.12 5.00 -6.00
CA ILE A 352 6.45 6.10 -6.71
C ILE A 352 4.95 5.95 -6.47
N ALA A 353 4.35 6.92 -5.77
CA ALA A 353 2.92 6.92 -5.51
C ALA A 353 2.14 7.38 -6.74
N PRO A 354 0.90 6.90 -6.95
CA PRO A 354 0.01 7.47 -7.96
C PRO A 354 -0.19 8.98 -7.73
N THR A 355 -0.08 9.77 -8.79
CA THR A 355 -0.21 11.23 -8.72
C THR A 355 -1.63 11.66 -8.34
N VAL A 356 -1.78 12.91 -7.92
CA VAL A 356 -3.10 13.47 -7.57
C VAL A 356 -4.06 13.44 -8.77
N HIS A 357 -3.56 13.74 -9.97
CA HIS A 357 -4.36 13.74 -11.20
C HIS A 357 -4.75 12.33 -11.63
N LEU A 358 -3.85 11.35 -11.55
CA LEU A 358 -4.19 9.96 -11.85
C LEU A 358 -5.24 9.40 -10.88
N LYS A 359 -5.13 9.74 -9.58
CA LYS A 359 -6.16 9.39 -8.60
C LYS A 359 -7.50 10.06 -8.96
N ALA A 360 -7.51 11.37 -9.20
CA ALA A 360 -8.73 12.11 -9.55
C ALA A 360 -9.42 11.52 -10.79
N PHE A 361 -8.65 11.24 -11.85
CA PHE A 361 -9.14 10.59 -13.06
C PHE A 361 -9.78 9.22 -12.77
N PHE A 362 -9.11 8.37 -12.00
CA PHE A 362 -9.64 7.05 -11.61
C PHE A 362 -10.98 7.16 -10.84
N TRP A 363 -11.10 8.11 -9.92
CA TRP A 363 -12.34 8.29 -9.15
C TRP A 363 -13.48 8.88 -9.96
N ALA A 364 -13.19 9.84 -10.83
CA ALA A 364 -14.16 10.37 -11.77
C ALA A 364 -14.66 9.27 -12.71
N PHE A 365 -13.76 8.45 -13.25
CA PHE A 365 -14.12 7.27 -14.05
C PHE A 365 -15.05 6.32 -13.29
N ARG A 366 -14.68 5.92 -12.06
CA ARG A 366 -15.50 5.03 -11.24
C ARG A 366 -16.88 5.61 -10.97
N SER A 367 -16.97 6.89 -10.66
CA SER A 367 -18.23 7.57 -10.38
C SER A 367 -19.14 7.60 -11.62
N ILE A 368 -18.61 7.95 -12.79
CA ILE A 368 -19.37 7.97 -14.05
C ILE A 368 -19.87 6.57 -14.40
N LEU A 369 -19.00 5.55 -14.32
CA LEU A 369 -19.38 4.16 -14.60
C LEU A 369 -20.49 3.71 -13.66
N ALA A 370 -20.35 3.95 -12.36
CA ALA A 370 -21.34 3.54 -11.37
C ALA A 370 -22.69 4.23 -11.56
N GLN A 371 -22.72 5.52 -11.87
CA GLN A 371 -23.95 6.25 -12.20
C GLN A 371 -24.62 5.69 -13.46
N THR A 372 -23.82 5.38 -14.48
CA THR A 372 -24.30 4.83 -15.75
C THR A 372 -24.98 3.47 -15.54
N LEU A 373 -24.35 2.57 -14.76
CA LEU A 373 -24.91 1.26 -14.44
C LEU A 373 -26.14 1.36 -13.54
N ALA A 374 -26.16 2.31 -12.60
CA ALA A 374 -27.31 2.52 -11.71
C ALA A 374 -28.55 3.07 -12.44
N ALA A 375 -28.35 3.80 -13.54
CA ALA A 375 -29.43 4.40 -14.32
C ALA A 375 -30.18 3.39 -15.21
N ASP A 376 -29.55 2.28 -15.58
CA ASP A 376 -30.12 1.28 -16.49
C ASP A 376 -29.79 -0.15 -16.01
N ALA A 377 -30.83 -0.85 -15.52
CA ALA A 377 -30.70 -2.21 -15.02
C ALA A 377 -30.34 -3.22 -16.12
N ALA A 378 -30.82 -3.05 -17.36
CA ALA A 378 -30.50 -3.95 -18.46
C ALA A 378 -29.03 -3.76 -18.89
N LEU A 379 -28.57 -2.51 -18.95
CA LEU A 379 -27.16 -2.19 -19.16
C LEU A 379 -26.27 -2.75 -18.05
N SER A 380 -26.70 -2.61 -16.80
CA SER A 380 -25.97 -3.19 -15.66
C SER A 380 -25.82 -4.70 -15.80
N GLN A 381 -26.89 -5.41 -16.15
CA GLN A 381 -26.83 -6.86 -16.37
C GLN A 381 -25.91 -7.22 -17.55
N ALA A 382 -25.98 -6.48 -18.66
CA ALA A 382 -25.11 -6.69 -19.82
C ALA A 382 -23.63 -6.48 -19.47
N PHE A 383 -23.30 -5.43 -18.71
CA PHE A 383 -21.94 -5.15 -18.26
C PHE A 383 -21.40 -6.22 -17.31
N LEU A 384 -22.22 -6.69 -16.37
CA LEU A 384 -21.87 -7.76 -15.42
C LEU A 384 -21.68 -9.11 -16.11
N ALA A 385 -22.33 -9.34 -17.26
CA ALA A 385 -22.19 -10.55 -18.06
C ALA A 385 -20.88 -10.60 -18.89
N ILE A 386 -20.13 -9.49 -18.99
CA ILE A 386 -18.85 -9.47 -19.69
C ILE A 386 -17.82 -10.31 -18.91
N PRO A 387 -17.18 -11.31 -19.53
CA PRO A 387 -16.31 -12.23 -18.82
C PRO A 387 -15.01 -11.55 -18.38
N THR A 388 -14.52 -11.95 -17.20
CA THR A 388 -13.13 -11.72 -16.81
C THR A 388 -12.21 -12.70 -17.53
N MET A 389 -10.99 -12.27 -17.86
CA MET A 389 -10.01 -13.14 -18.50
C MET A 389 -8.60 -12.82 -18.02
N SER A 390 -7.66 -13.71 -18.29
CA SER A 390 -6.24 -13.47 -18.07
C SER A 390 -5.51 -13.71 -19.38
N VAL A 391 -4.63 -12.79 -19.75
CA VAL A 391 -3.87 -12.85 -21.00
C VAL A 391 -2.36 -12.85 -20.75
N HIS A 392 -1.60 -13.30 -21.75
CA HIS A 392 -0.15 -13.27 -21.73
C HIS A 392 0.41 -12.35 -22.83
N PRO A 393 0.45 -11.02 -22.58
CA PRO A 393 0.94 -10.08 -23.55
C PRO A 393 2.46 -10.19 -23.68
N THR A 394 2.94 -10.28 -24.92
CA THR A 394 4.35 -10.31 -25.28
C THR A 394 4.64 -9.15 -26.25
N PRO A 395 5.42 -8.13 -25.84
CA PRO A 395 5.92 -7.09 -26.73
C PRO A 395 6.49 -7.67 -28.04
N PRO A 396 6.19 -7.08 -29.21
CA PRO A 396 6.61 -7.67 -30.49
C PRO A 396 8.14 -7.80 -30.60
N GLN A 397 8.87 -6.85 -30.01
CA GLN A 397 10.34 -6.86 -29.94
C GLN A 397 10.91 -8.08 -29.18
N TRP A 398 10.11 -8.73 -28.32
CA TRP A 398 10.51 -9.93 -27.58
C TRP A 398 10.20 -11.24 -28.34
N THR A 399 9.61 -11.15 -29.53
CA THR A 399 9.33 -12.30 -30.40
C THR A 399 10.35 -12.47 -31.53
N VAL A 400 11.26 -11.50 -31.70
CA VAL A 400 12.23 -11.47 -32.79
C VAL A 400 13.54 -12.14 -32.37
N GLY A 401 13.88 -13.26 -33.01
CA GLY A 401 15.11 -14.00 -32.77
C GLY A 401 14.93 -15.23 -31.87
N ASN A 402 16.04 -15.79 -31.38
CA ASN A 402 16.03 -16.96 -30.50
C ASN A 402 16.12 -16.51 -29.03
N ILE A 403 15.06 -15.86 -28.56
CA ILE A 403 14.99 -15.26 -27.24
C ILE A 403 14.63 -16.31 -26.19
N LYS A 404 15.43 -16.36 -25.12
CA LYS A 404 15.19 -17.16 -23.92
C LYS A 404 15.13 -16.25 -22.71
N PHE A 405 14.03 -16.32 -21.96
CA PHE A 405 13.76 -15.44 -20.82
C PHE A 405 14.23 -16.07 -19.51
N TYR A 406 14.84 -15.27 -18.65
CA TYR A 406 15.29 -15.66 -17.31
C TYR A 406 14.44 -15.05 -16.19
N GLY A 407 13.77 -13.92 -16.43
CA GLY A 407 12.89 -13.28 -15.43
C GLY A 407 12.55 -11.83 -15.77
N GLY A 408 11.40 -11.35 -15.30
CA GLY A 408 11.03 -9.93 -15.35
C GLY A 408 11.36 -9.14 -14.08
N SER A 409 11.89 -9.82 -13.06
CA SER A 409 12.20 -9.22 -11.76
C SER A 409 13.71 -9.06 -11.60
N PRO A 410 14.23 -7.83 -11.41
CA PRO A 410 15.64 -7.61 -11.11
C PRO A 410 15.99 -8.07 -9.68
N LEU A 411 14.99 -8.48 -8.89
CA LEU A 411 15.17 -9.04 -7.55
C LEU A 411 15.39 -10.56 -7.57
N CYS A 412 15.26 -11.20 -8.72
CA CYS A 412 15.39 -12.64 -8.87
C CYS A 412 16.62 -12.98 -9.73
N GLY A 413 17.73 -13.28 -9.06
CA GLY A 413 19.00 -13.64 -9.69
C GLY A 413 19.16 -15.13 -9.99
N GLN A 414 18.10 -15.92 -10.00
CA GLN A 414 18.14 -17.38 -10.20
C GLN A 414 17.06 -17.80 -11.20
N GLY A 415 17.29 -18.92 -11.88
CA GLY A 415 16.36 -19.46 -12.85
C GLY A 415 17.06 -20.08 -14.06
N THR A 416 16.30 -20.80 -14.86
CA THR A 416 16.75 -21.37 -16.13
C THR A 416 16.13 -20.63 -17.30
N ALA A 417 16.62 -20.88 -18.51
CA ALA A 417 16.05 -20.31 -19.72
C ALA A 417 14.61 -20.81 -19.93
N GLN A 418 13.68 -19.88 -20.13
CA GLN A 418 12.27 -20.15 -20.45
C GLN A 418 11.90 -19.62 -21.83
N LEU A 419 10.83 -20.19 -22.41
CA LEU A 419 10.27 -19.79 -23.71
C LEU A 419 9.11 -18.80 -23.58
N PHE A 420 8.81 -18.36 -22.37
CA PHE A 420 7.73 -17.43 -22.08
C PHE A 420 8.25 -16.24 -21.27
N VAL A 421 7.64 -15.09 -21.51
CA VAL A 421 7.85 -13.86 -20.72
C VAL A 421 7.46 -14.12 -19.28
N GLN A 422 8.29 -13.70 -18.33
CA GLN A 422 8.04 -13.92 -16.91
C GLN A 422 7.52 -12.65 -16.22
N ARG A 423 6.72 -12.82 -15.17
CA ARG A 423 6.16 -11.69 -14.43
C ARG A 423 7.22 -10.74 -13.86
N SER A 424 6.84 -9.47 -13.70
CA SER A 424 7.65 -8.45 -13.03
C SER A 424 7.77 -8.72 -11.52
N PHE A 425 8.56 -7.90 -10.82
CA PHE A 425 8.76 -8.01 -9.39
C PHE A 425 7.49 -7.67 -8.60
N GLY A 426 7.28 -8.39 -7.50
CA GLY A 426 6.22 -8.18 -6.53
C GLY A 426 6.73 -8.18 -5.10
N PHE A 427 5.92 -7.63 -4.19
CA PHE A 427 6.24 -7.67 -2.77
C PHE A 427 6.35 -9.12 -2.28
N ASP A 428 5.38 -9.97 -2.62
CA ASP A 428 5.32 -11.35 -2.13
C ASP A 428 6.25 -12.33 -2.87
N ASP A 429 7.06 -11.84 -3.81
CA ASP A 429 8.01 -12.68 -4.54
C ASP A 429 9.11 -13.22 -3.64
N ALA A 430 9.27 -14.55 -3.67
CA ALA A 430 10.36 -15.28 -3.03
C ALA A 430 11.39 -15.83 -4.04
N CYS A 431 11.22 -15.52 -5.35
CA CYS A 431 12.06 -16.00 -6.44
C CYS A 431 12.22 -17.53 -6.50
N THR A 432 11.15 -18.27 -6.15
CA THR A 432 11.15 -19.74 -6.11
C THR A 432 10.60 -20.41 -7.36
N ALA A 433 9.93 -19.65 -8.24
CA ALA A 433 9.32 -20.17 -9.46
C ALA A 433 9.42 -19.15 -10.59
N GLN A 434 9.62 -19.64 -11.81
CA GLN A 434 9.54 -18.86 -13.05
C GLN A 434 8.11 -18.98 -13.58
N VAL A 435 7.33 -17.91 -13.39
CA VAL A 435 5.90 -17.86 -13.73
C VAL A 435 5.68 -16.90 -14.89
N ALA A 436 4.82 -17.29 -15.83
CA ALA A 436 4.48 -16.48 -16.98
C ALA A 436 3.94 -15.10 -16.58
N TYR A 437 4.21 -14.10 -17.40
CA TYR A 437 3.62 -12.78 -17.24
C TYR A 437 2.16 -12.82 -17.64
N THR A 438 1.30 -12.81 -16.64
CA THR A 438 -0.15 -12.88 -16.79
C THR A 438 -0.76 -11.56 -16.38
N VAL A 439 -1.58 -10.97 -17.25
CA VAL A 439 -2.34 -9.75 -16.97
C VAL A 439 -3.81 -10.10 -16.81
N PRO A 440 -4.38 -10.00 -15.59
CA PRO A 440 -5.80 -10.22 -15.37
C PRO A 440 -6.61 -9.02 -15.84
N PHE A 441 -7.73 -9.29 -16.50
CA PHE A 441 -8.67 -8.32 -17.02
C PHE A 441 -10.05 -8.50 -16.40
N SER A 442 -10.60 -7.38 -15.97
CA SER A 442 -12.02 -7.22 -15.63
C SER A 442 -12.66 -6.23 -16.60
N PRO A 443 -14.00 -6.27 -16.77
CA PRO A 443 -14.70 -5.29 -17.60
C PRO A 443 -14.38 -3.84 -17.20
N SER A 444 -14.28 -3.57 -15.89
CA SER A 444 -13.96 -2.23 -15.38
C SER A 444 -12.51 -1.82 -15.67
N SER A 445 -11.53 -2.72 -15.52
CA SER A 445 -10.12 -2.40 -15.78
C SER A 445 -9.83 -2.22 -17.27
N LEU A 446 -10.48 -3.00 -18.13
CA LEU A 446 -10.37 -2.85 -19.57
C LEU A 446 -11.01 -1.53 -20.03
N LEU A 447 -12.19 -1.19 -19.52
CA LEU A 447 -12.86 0.06 -19.88
C LEU A 447 -12.03 1.26 -19.44
N PHE A 448 -11.49 1.22 -18.22
CA PHE A 448 -10.55 2.22 -17.73
C PHE A 448 -9.34 2.36 -18.67
N ALA A 449 -8.73 1.25 -19.08
CA ALA A 449 -7.57 1.27 -19.98
C ALA A 449 -7.92 1.83 -21.37
N MET A 450 -9.09 1.49 -21.94
CA MET A 450 -9.55 2.02 -23.22
C MET A 450 -9.72 3.54 -23.18
N ILE A 451 -10.30 4.06 -22.10
CA ILE A 451 -10.49 5.51 -21.91
C ILE A 451 -9.13 6.19 -21.67
N ALA A 452 -8.30 5.63 -20.79
CA ALA A 452 -7.00 6.19 -20.42
C ALA A 452 -5.97 6.20 -21.58
N THR A 453 -6.18 5.36 -22.60
CA THR A 453 -5.30 5.30 -23.78
C THR A 453 -5.93 5.94 -25.02
N ALA A 454 -7.17 6.40 -24.91
CA ALA A 454 -8.01 6.78 -26.06
C ALA A 454 -8.00 5.70 -27.18
N SER A 455 -7.78 4.43 -26.82
CA SER A 455 -7.63 3.35 -27.78
C SER A 455 -9.01 2.80 -28.15
N THR A 456 -9.36 2.99 -29.41
CA THR A 456 -10.60 2.46 -30.01
C THR A 456 -10.34 1.25 -30.92
N THR A 457 -9.12 0.72 -30.94
CA THR A 457 -8.72 -0.37 -31.87
C THR A 457 -8.36 -1.65 -31.10
N PRO A 458 -9.34 -2.51 -30.79
CA PRO A 458 -9.13 -3.81 -30.16
C PRO A 458 -8.06 -4.68 -30.82
N GLN A 459 -7.95 -4.61 -32.16
CA GLN A 459 -7.11 -5.48 -32.95
C GLN A 459 -5.61 -5.26 -32.68
N SER A 460 -5.14 -4.02 -32.61
CA SER A 460 -3.71 -3.74 -32.35
C SER A 460 -3.32 -4.08 -30.91
N THR A 461 -4.20 -3.82 -29.95
CA THR A 461 -3.99 -4.19 -28.54
C THR A 461 -3.94 -5.70 -28.36
N CYS A 462 -4.91 -6.43 -28.92
CA CYS A 462 -4.99 -7.87 -28.78
C CYS A 462 -3.97 -8.64 -29.62
N ALA A 463 -3.36 -8.01 -30.64
CA ALA A 463 -2.24 -8.60 -31.38
C ALA A 463 -0.99 -8.82 -30.51
N LEU A 464 -0.88 -8.13 -29.38
CA LEU A 464 0.19 -8.33 -28.39
C LEU A 464 -0.01 -9.59 -27.54
N VAL A 465 -1.19 -10.20 -27.57
CA VAL A 465 -1.53 -11.35 -26.74
C VAL A 465 -1.17 -12.64 -27.46
N ALA A 466 -0.41 -13.50 -26.81
CA ALA A 466 -0.15 -14.87 -27.27
C ALA A 466 -0.66 -15.86 -26.20
N PRO A 467 -1.31 -16.99 -26.56
CA PRO A 467 -1.59 -17.56 -27.89
C PRO A 467 -2.80 -16.95 -28.64
N PRO A 468 -3.03 -17.31 -29.93
CA PRO A 468 -4.12 -16.75 -30.75
C PRO A 468 -5.54 -16.90 -30.19
N THR A 469 -5.78 -17.94 -29.40
CA THR A 469 -7.06 -18.14 -28.70
C THR A 469 -7.34 -17.04 -27.68
N GLU A 470 -6.32 -16.61 -26.94
CA GLU A 470 -6.42 -15.48 -26.01
C GLU A 470 -6.60 -14.16 -26.75
N ALA A 471 -5.93 -13.96 -27.88
CA ALA A 471 -6.09 -12.77 -28.73
C ALA A 471 -7.51 -12.65 -29.30
N ALA A 472 -8.11 -13.77 -29.73
CA ALA A 472 -9.50 -13.80 -30.19
C ALA A 472 -10.49 -13.45 -29.08
N LEU A 473 -10.29 -14.00 -27.87
CA LEU A 473 -11.09 -13.69 -26.70
C LEU A 473 -10.91 -12.22 -26.26
N CYS A 474 -9.67 -11.70 -26.27
CA CYS A 474 -9.39 -10.29 -26.02
C CYS A 474 -10.18 -9.40 -26.98
N THR A 475 -10.17 -9.73 -28.28
CA THR A 475 -10.87 -8.95 -29.31
C THR A 475 -12.39 -8.99 -29.10
N SER A 476 -12.95 -10.16 -28.79
CA SER A 476 -14.39 -10.28 -28.55
C SER A 476 -14.84 -9.51 -27.31
N VAL A 477 -14.07 -9.57 -26.21
CA VAL A 477 -14.36 -8.83 -24.97
C VAL A 477 -14.27 -7.33 -25.18
N LEU A 478 -13.23 -6.83 -25.85
CA LEU A 478 -13.10 -5.40 -26.13
C LEU A 478 -14.21 -4.88 -27.06
N ASN A 479 -14.62 -5.65 -28.07
CA ASN A 479 -15.75 -5.30 -28.92
C ASN A 479 -17.08 -5.27 -28.14
N LEU A 480 -17.31 -6.27 -27.30
CA LEU A 480 -18.50 -6.32 -26.43
C LEU A 480 -18.51 -5.13 -25.47
N LEU A 481 -17.38 -4.78 -24.89
CA LEU A 481 -17.25 -3.65 -23.99
C LEU A 481 -17.53 -2.31 -24.69
N ALA A 482 -16.95 -2.11 -25.88
CA ALA A 482 -17.16 -0.90 -26.68
C ALA A 482 -18.63 -0.72 -27.12
N THR A 483 -19.34 -1.81 -27.37
CA THR A 483 -20.78 -1.79 -27.74
C THR A 483 -21.69 -1.65 -26.53
N THR A 484 -21.27 -2.13 -25.35
CA THR A 484 -22.05 -2.05 -24.11
C THR A 484 -21.98 -0.65 -23.50
N ILE A 485 -20.77 -0.08 -23.38
CA ILE A 485 -20.58 1.27 -22.82
C ILE A 485 -19.76 2.12 -23.79
N PRO A 486 -20.38 3.07 -24.52
CA PRO A 486 -19.68 3.96 -25.41
C PRO A 486 -18.68 4.85 -24.65
N ILE A 487 -17.47 5.03 -25.22
CA ILE A 487 -16.43 5.90 -24.64
C ILE A 487 -16.92 7.35 -24.47
N SER A 488 -17.89 7.80 -25.28
CA SER A 488 -18.51 9.13 -25.17
C SER A 488 -19.18 9.39 -23.82
N VAL A 489 -19.57 8.35 -23.07
CA VAL A 489 -20.07 8.47 -21.69
C VAL A 489 -19.04 9.14 -20.78
N PHE A 490 -17.75 8.99 -21.11
CA PHE A 490 -16.63 9.51 -20.34
C PHE A 490 -15.98 10.76 -20.96
N ALA A 491 -16.67 11.44 -21.88
CA ALA A 491 -16.12 12.60 -22.58
C ALA A 491 -15.76 13.78 -21.66
N SER A 492 -16.30 13.83 -20.44
CA SER A 492 -16.00 14.85 -19.43
C SER A 492 -14.75 14.54 -18.60
N LEU A 493 -14.06 13.41 -18.82
CA LEU A 493 -12.88 13.06 -18.04
C LEU A 493 -11.64 13.81 -18.53
N GLU A 494 -10.99 14.51 -17.61
CA GLU A 494 -9.69 15.14 -17.84
C GLU A 494 -8.55 14.15 -17.63
N LEU A 495 -7.83 13.84 -18.72
CA LEU A 495 -6.75 12.84 -18.74
C LEU A 495 -5.36 13.47 -18.97
N SER A 496 -5.31 14.67 -19.56
CA SER A 496 -4.07 15.29 -20.06
C SER A 496 -2.93 15.38 -19.03
N GLN A 497 -3.24 15.84 -17.82
CA GLN A 497 -2.24 15.97 -16.75
C GLN A 497 -1.76 14.62 -16.24
N ALA A 498 -2.67 13.66 -16.04
CA ALA A 498 -2.32 12.31 -15.60
C ALA A 498 -1.41 11.61 -16.63
N THR A 499 -1.68 11.78 -17.93
CA THR A 499 -0.82 11.26 -19.01
C THR A 499 0.55 11.92 -19.00
N ALA A 500 0.62 13.26 -18.91
CA ALA A 500 1.90 13.97 -18.90
C ALA A 500 2.79 13.54 -17.71
N GLU A 501 2.20 13.42 -16.53
CA GLU A 501 2.90 12.93 -15.34
C GLU A 501 3.37 11.48 -15.49
N ALA A 502 2.52 10.59 -16.02
CA ALA A 502 2.87 9.20 -16.25
C ALA A 502 4.01 9.05 -17.29
N SER A 503 3.99 9.86 -18.36
CA SER A 503 5.06 9.87 -19.36
C SER A 503 6.41 10.31 -18.78
N ASN A 504 6.41 11.26 -17.84
CA ASN A 504 7.65 11.72 -17.18
C ASN A 504 8.31 10.66 -16.28
N LEU A 505 7.59 9.60 -15.93
CA LEU A 505 8.15 8.51 -15.11
C LEU A 505 9.07 7.57 -15.89
N ASN A 506 9.06 7.62 -17.23
CA ASN A 506 9.83 6.72 -18.10
C ASN A 506 9.67 5.24 -17.68
N LEU A 507 8.42 4.81 -17.54
CA LEU A 507 8.10 3.45 -17.09
C LEU A 507 8.49 2.43 -18.16
N GLU A 508 9.26 1.42 -17.75
CA GLU A 508 9.71 0.34 -18.61
C GLU A 508 9.25 -1.01 -18.06
N LEU A 509 8.87 -1.91 -18.96
CA LEU A 509 8.70 -3.33 -18.65
C LEU A 509 9.96 -4.04 -19.13
N ILE A 510 10.61 -4.80 -18.24
CA ILE A 510 11.88 -5.44 -18.54
C ILE A 510 11.79 -6.96 -18.60
N GLN A 511 12.69 -7.58 -19.37
CA GLN A 511 13.04 -9.01 -19.25
C GLN A 511 14.55 -9.22 -19.27
N LEU A 512 15.04 -10.04 -18.35
CA LEU A 512 16.38 -10.63 -18.43
C LEU A 512 16.33 -11.73 -19.49
N ALA A 513 17.13 -11.63 -20.55
CA ALA A 513 17.07 -12.57 -21.65
C ALA A 513 18.43 -12.92 -22.27
N LEU A 514 18.44 -14.04 -22.99
CA LEU A 514 19.47 -14.36 -23.97
C LEU A 514 18.85 -14.28 -25.37
N ASN A 515 19.47 -13.54 -26.28
CA ASN A 515 19.20 -13.67 -27.71
C ASN A 515 20.32 -14.50 -28.34
N GLY A 516 20.06 -15.78 -28.59
CA GLY A 516 21.12 -16.74 -28.89
C GLY A 516 22.06 -16.92 -27.69
N SER A 517 23.30 -16.44 -27.81
CA SER A 517 24.31 -16.43 -26.73
C SER A 517 24.53 -15.06 -26.10
N THR A 518 23.86 -14.02 -26.59
CA THR A 518 24.06 -12.63 -26.14
C THR A 518 23.12 -12.29 -24.99
N GLN A 519 23.69 -11.84 -23.86
CA GLN A 519 22.95 -11.32 -22.70
C GLN A 519 22.29 -9.98 -23.04
N ALA A 520 21.01 -9.84 -22.73
CA ALA A 520 20.24 -8.62 -22.97
C ALA A 520 19.26 -8.33 -21.82
N LEU A 521 19.08 -7.05 -21.52
CA LEU A 521 17.92 -6.53 -20.82
C LEU A 521 16.96 -6.01 -21.91
N LEU A 522 15.83 -6.70 -22.09
CA LEU A 522 14.81 -6.36 -23.08
C LEU A 522 13.71 -5.48 -22.53
#